data_AF-A0A0Q5JCI5-F1
#
_entry.id   AF-A0A0Q5JCI5-F1
#
_cell.length_a   1.000
_cell.length_b   1.000
_cell.length_c   1.000
_cell.angle_alpha   90.00
_cell.angle_beta   90.00
_cell.angle_gamma   90.00
#
_symmetry.space_group_name_H-M   'P 1'
#
loop_
_entity.id
_entity.type
_entity.pdbx_description
1 polymer ?
#
loop_
_entity_poly.entity_id
_entity_poly.type
_entity_poly.pdbx_seq_one_letter_code
_entity_poly.pdbx_strand_id
1 'polypeptide(L)'
;MLTSSGLVRVRDGLCGRRDARRVRGWFDLVDARSESPLETFARLECVDGGVPPDELQVEIRSSSGGFLGRGDLGWRLPSSRWLIAEIDGREFHERTDALLHDRHRQNALILSGQVDLLRFTSRDVATRGALPTAIRRALAR
;
A
#
# COMPACT_ATOMS: atom_id res chain seq x y z
N MET A 1 -12.11 4.93 6.04
CA MET A 1 -12.24 3.68 6.85
C MET A 1 -13.33 2.80 6.25
N LEU A 2 -12.95 1.64 5.71
CA LEU A 2 -13.93 0.63 5.32
C LEU A 2 -14.57 0.05 6.57
N THR A 3 -15.82 0.41 6.80
CA THR A 3 -16.62 -0.16 7.88
C THR A 3 -17.01 -1.59 7.51
N SER A 4 -17.26 -2.44 8.52
CA SER A 4 -17.78 -3.80 8.33
C SER A 4 -19.03 -3.83 7.44
N SER A 5 -19.81 -2.75 7.45
CA SER A 5 -21.00 -2.53 6.61
C SER A 5 -20.68 -2.32 5.12
N GLY A 6 -19.51 -1.76 4.79
CA GLY A 6 -19.04 -1.60 3.40
C GLY A 6 -18.64 -2.92 2.76
N LEU A 7 -18.02 -3.82 3.53
CA LEU A 7 -17.68 -5.18 3.10
C LEU A 7 -18.93 -6.01 2.77
N VAL A 8 -20.00 -5.87 3.57
CA VAL A 8 -21.29 -6.52 3.31
C VAL A 8 -21.90 -6.05 1.98
N ARG A 9 -21.86 -4.75 1.68
CA ARG A 9 -22.36 -4.21 0.41
C ARG A 9 -21.60 -4.71 -0.82
N VAL A 10 -20.28 -4.83 -0.74
CA VAL A 10 -19.47 -5.38 -1.85
C VAL A 10 -19.76 -6.88 -2.01
N ARG A 11 -19.89 -7.62 -0.91
CA ARG A 11 -20.28 -9.03 -0.91
C ARG A 11 -21.66 -9.25 -1.55
N ASP A 12 -22.62 -8.40 -1.23
CA ASP A 12 -23.99 -8.47 -1.76
C ASP A 12 -24.04 -8.05 -3.24
N GLY A 13 -23.24 -7.06 -3.65
CA GLY A 13 -23.09 -6.65 -5.06
C GLY A 13 -22.36 -7.66 -5.96
N LEU A 14 -21.64 -8.62 -5.35
CA LEU A 14 -21.02 -9.75 -6.05
C LEU A 14 -21.91 -11.00 -6.06
N CYS A 15 -22.97 -11.08 -5.23
CA CYS A 15 -23.93 -12.18 -5.29
C CYS A 15 -24.59 -12.25 -6.67
N GLY A 16 -24.44 -13.40 -7.35
CA GLY A 16 -25.07 -13.68 -8.65
C GLY A 16 -24.21 -13.37 -9.89
N ARG A 17 -23.01 -12.79 -9.75
CA ARG A 17 -22.08 -12.61 -10.87
C ARG A 17 -21.25 -13.88 -11.11
N ARG A 18 -21.08 -14.28 -12.38
CA ARG A 18 -20.44 -15.55 -12.80
C ARG A 18 -19.06 -15.77 -12.16
N ASP A 19 -18.30 -14.71 -11.90
CA ASP A 19 -16.93 -14.77 -11.37
C ASP A 19 -16.82 -14.58 -9.85
N ALA A 20 -17.93 -14.32 -9.16
CA ALA A 20 -17.95 -14.01 -7.73
C ALA A 20 -17.48 -15.17 -6.84
N ARG A 21 -17.57 -16.42 -7.32
CA ARG A 21 -17.08 -17.61 -6.61
C ARG A 21 -15.57 -17.59 -6.37
N ARG A 22 -14.80 -16.99 -7.28
CA ARG A 22 -13.34 -16.92 -7.20
C ARG A 22 -12.83 -15.92 -6.17
N VAL A 23 -13.65 -14.92 -5.87
CA VAL A 23 -13.35 -13.77 -5.00
C VAL A 23 -13.85 -13.98 -3.56
N ARG A 24 -14.72 -14.97 -3.31
CA ARG A 24 -15.31 -15.23 -1.98
C ARG A 24 -14.28 -15.64 -0.92
N GLY A 25 -13.26 -16.41 -1.29
CA GLY A 25 -12.17 -16.77 -0.38
C GLY A 25 -11.17 -15.64 -0.12
N TRP A 26 -11.24 -14.54 -0.87
CA TRP A 26 -10.34 -13.39 -0.68
C TRP A 26 -10.78 -12.50 0.48
N PHE A 27 -12.03 -12.61 0.92
CA PHE A 27 -12.52 -11.89 2.11
C PHE A 27 -11.88 -12.40 3.41
N ASP A 28 -11.42 -13.66 3.44
CA ASP A 28 -10.68 -14.22 4.59
C ASP A 28 -9.21 -13.75 4.62
N LEU A 29 -8.73 -13.13 3.54
CA LEU A 29 -7.36 -12.60 3.43
C LEU A 29 -7.27 -11.11 3.81
N VAL A 30 -8.40 -10.50 4.20
CA VAL A 30 -8.49 -9.12 4.65
C VAL A 30 -7.82 -9.02 6.02
N ASP A 31 -6.64 -8.39 6.07
CA ASP A 31 -5.98 -7.99 7.31
C ASP A 31 -6.53 -6.61 7.70
N ALA A 32 -7.00 -6.47 8.94
CA ALA A 32 -7.60 -5.23 9.43
C ALA A 32 -6.61 -4.03 9.48
N ARG A 33 -5.30 -4.30 9.35
CA ARG A 33 -4.26 -3.26 9.23
C ARG A 33 -4.12 -2.71 7.82
N SER A 34 -4.62 -3.39 6.80
CA SER A 34 -4.73 -2.83 5.46
C SER A 34 -5.96 -1.93 5.41
N GLU A 35 -5.75 -0.65 5.14
CA GLU A 35 -6.82 0.35 5.20
C GLU A 35 -7.70 0.35 3.93
N SER A 36 -7.27 -0.39 2.89
CA SER A 36 -8.03 -0.64 1.66
C SER A 36 -7.87 -2.06 1.07
N PRO A 37 -8.81 -2.52 0.22
CA PRO A 37 -8.69 -3.79 -0.49
C PRO A 37 -7.50 -3.79 -1.45
N LEU A 38 -7.16 -2.61 -2.00
CA LEU A 38 -6.04 -2.49 -2.92
C LEU A 38 -4.70 -2.71 -2.22
N GLU A 39 -4.52 -2.14 -1.02
CA GLU A 39 -3.37 -2.45 -0.15
C GLU A 39 -3.33 -3.93 0.23
N THR A 40 -4.49 -4.53 0.51
CA THR A 40 -4.57 -5.97 0.80
C THR A 40 -4.08 -6.80 -0.39
N PHE A 41 -4.51 -6.46 -1.61
CA PHE A 41 -4.05 -7.16 -2.82
C PHE A 41 -2.55 -6.96 -3.07
N ALA A 42 -2.05 -5.73 -2.89
CA ALA A 42 -0.62 -5.44 -3.00
C ALA A 42 0.22 -6.26 -2.01
N ARG A 43 -0.23 -6.34 -0.75
CA ARG A 43 0.41 -7.15 0.29
C ARG A 43 0.45 -8.63 -0.10
N LEU A 44 -0.68 -9.18 -0.55
CA LEU A 44 -0.76 -10.59 -0.96
C LEU A 44 0.11 -10.87 -2.18
N GLU A 45 0.16 -9.97 -3.15
CA GLU A 45 1.03 -10.12 -4.33
C GLU A 45 2.52 -10.14 -3.93
N CYS A 46 2.92 -9.31 -2.97
CA CYS A 46 4.29 -9.32 -2.43
C CYS A 46 4.60 -10.61 -1.66
N VAL A 47 3.66 -11.13 -0.87
CA VAL A 47 3.79 -12.42 -0.16
C VAL A 47 3.93 -13.57 -1.16
N ASP A 48 3.03 -13.68 -2.13
CA ASP A 48 3.06 -14.70 -3.19
C ASP A 48 4.33 -14.59 -4.04
N GLY A 49 4.84 -13.36 -4.19
CA GLY A 49 6.08 -13.05 -4.86
C GLY A 49 7.34 -13.35 -4.03
N GLY A 50 7.23 -13.81 -2.79
CA GLY A 50 8.37 -14.14 -1.92
C GLY A 50 9.11 -12.91 -1.36
N VAL A 51 8.46 -11.75 -1.33
CA VAL A 51 8.97 -10.51 -0.72
C VAL A 51 7.93 -9.88 0.19
N PRO A 52 7.48 -10.59 1.25
CA PRO A 52 6.51 -10.05 2.18
C PRO A 52 7.03 -8.74 2.81
N PRO A 53 6.17 -7.74 3.05
CA PRO A 53 6.55 -6.56 3.82
C PRO A 53 6.86 -6.93 5.27
N ASP A 54 7.80 -6.22 5.89
CA ASP A 54 8.13 -6.38 7.30
C ASP A 54 7.06 -5.74 8.19
N GLU A 55 6.54 -4.60 7.75
CA GLU A 55 5.55 -3.83 8.48
C GLU A 55 4.52 -3.21 7.53
N LEU A 56 3.28 -3.08 8.00
CA LEU A 56 2.19 -2.39 7.30
C LEU A 56 1.93 -1.07 8.01
N GLN A 57 1.50 -0.05 7.27
CA GLN A 57 1.08 1.22 7.85
C GLN A 57 2.22 1.85 8.69
N VAL A 58 3.43 1.82 8.12
CA VAL A 58 4.70 2.18 8.77
C VAL A 58 4.74 3.66 9.10
N GLU A 59 4.92 3.99 10.38
CA GLU A 59 5.16 5.38 10.78
C GLU A 59 6.56 5.83 10.40
N ILE A 60 6.64 6.87 9.58
CA ILE A 60 7.89 7.47 9.14
C ILE A 60 8.16 8.69 10.00
N ARG A 61 9.36 8.71 10.59
CA ARG A 61 9.82 9.78 11.47
C ARG A 61 11.13 10.38 10.95
N SER A 62 11.33 11.67 11.21
CA SER A 62 12.60 12.34 10.94
C SER A 62 13.69 11.83 11.89
N SER A 63 14.95 12.18 11.60
CA SER A 63 16.07 11.92 12.52
C SER A 63 15.90 12.59 13.90
N SER A 64 15.11 13.65 13.99
CA SER A 64 14.72 14.31 15.25
C SER A 64 13.48 13.69 15.92
N GLY A 65 12.93 12.61 15.37
CA GLY A 65 11.77 11.89 15.91
C GLY A 65 10.39 12.46 15.52
N GLY A 66 10.35 13.56 14.76
CA GLY A 66 9.13 14.20 14.29
C GLY A 66 8.38 13.32 13.28
N PHE A 67 7.06 13.24 13.41
CA PHE A 67 6.22 12.46 12.48
C PHE A 67 6.21 13.12 11.09
N LEU A 68 6.61 12.37 10.08
CA LEU A 68 6.63 12.83 8.68
C LEU A 68 5.47 12.25 7.87
N GLY A 69 4.98 11.07 8.23
CA GLY A 69 3.88 10.42 7.53
C GLY A 69 3.76 8.95 7.85
N ARG A 70 2.90 8.28 7.12
CA ARG A 70 2.68 6.83 7.20
C ARG A 70 2.65 6.28 5.78
N GLY A 71 3.30 5.13 5.57
CA GLY A 71 3.27 4.44 4.29
C GLY A 71 2.67 3.04 4.39
N ASP A 72 2.04 2.59 3.31
CA ASP A 72 1.19 1.39 3.35
C ASP A 72 1.95 0.10 3.65
N LEU A 73 3.06 -0.14 2.95
CA LEU A 73 3.90 -1.34 3.08
C LEU A 73 5.36 -0.94 3.26
N GLY A 74 6.07 -1.55 4.21
CA GLY A 74 7.47 -1.24 4.48
C GLY A 74 8.39 -2.44 4.57
N TRP A 75 9.62 -2.25 4.10
CA TRP A 75 10.75 -3.17 4.24
C TRP A 75 11.93 -2.45 4.88
N ARG A 76 12.54 -3.07 5.90
CA ARG A 76 13.72 -2.52 6.55
C ARG A 76 14.96 -2.79 5.69
N LEU A 77 15.64 -1.72 5.30
CA LEU A 77 16.90 -1.82 4.56
C LEU A 77 18.07 -2.04 5.55
N PRO A 78 19.20 -2.64 5.09
CA PRO A 78 20.40 -2.81 5.91
C PRO A 78 20.94 -1.50 6.49
N SER A 79 20.72 -0.38 5.80
CA SER A 79 21.07 0.98 6.26
C SER A 79 20.19 1.52 7.40
N SER A 80 19.30 0.69 7.98
CA SER A 80 18.25 1.08 8.93
C SER A 80 17.16 2.00 8.37
N ARG A 81 17.28 2.42 7.10
CA ARG A 81 16.25 3.12 6.34
C ARG A 81 15.07 2.21 6.02
N TRP A 82 13.95 2.81 5.64
CA TRP A 82 12.80 2.08 5.13
C TRP A 82 12.73 2.15 3.60
N LEU A 83 12.41 1.05 2.94
CA LEU A 83 11.76 1.08 1.65
C LEU A 83 10.26 1.09 1.90
N ILE A 84 9.55 2.07 1.36
CA ILE A 84 8.10 2.24 1.52
C ILE A 84 7.43 2.12 0.16
N ALA A 85 6.37 1.32 0.08
CA ALA A 85 5.47 1.28 -1.07
C ALA A 85 4.12 1.88 -0.70
N GLU A 86 3.72 2.92 -1.44
CA GLU A 86 2.40 3.56 -1.36
C GLU A 86 1.49 3.01 -2.46
N ILE A 87 0.24 2.71 -2.12
CA ILE A 87 -0.73 2.08 -3.01
C ILE A 87 -1.85 3.06 -3.34
N ASP A 88 -1.67 3.78 -4.44
CA ASP A 88 -2.59 4.80 -4.92
C ASP A 88 -3.83 4.17 -5.58
N GLY A 89 -4.99 4.34 -4.92
CA GLY A 89 -6.30 4.07 -5.51
C GLY A 89 -6.64 5.04 -6.66
N ARG A 90 -7.52 4.63 -7.59
CA ARG A 90 -7.99 5.47 -8.72
C ARG A 90 -8.72 6.77 -8.30
N GLU A 91 -9.03 6.95 -7.03
CA GLU A 91 -9.69 8.14 -6.50
C GLU A 91 -8.72 9.01 -5.69
N PHE A 92 -7.88 9.78 -6.38
CA PHE A 92 -7.49 11.09 -5.83
C PHE A 92 -8.31 12.14 -6.58
N HIS A 93 -9.55 12.33 -6.11
CA HIS A 93 -10.36 13.46 -6.52
C HIS A 93 -9.67 14.74 -6.06
N GLU A 94 -9.39 15.58 -7.06
CA GLU A 94 -8.75 16.87 -7.02
C GLU A 94 -9.44 17.79 -5.99
N ARG A 95 -8.84 17.93 -4.81
CA ARG A 95 -8.94 19.15 -4.00
C ARG A 95 -7.55 19.76 -3.94
N THR A 96 -7.38 20.91 -4.59
CA THR A 96 -6.09 21.56 -4.87
C THR A 96 -5.21 21.73 -3.62
N ASP A 97 -5.82 22.00 -2.46
CA ASP A 97 -5.09 22.19 -1.19
C ASP A 97 -4.55 20.87 -0.60
N ALA A 98 -5.29 19.77 -0.74
CA ALA A 98 -4.86 18.46 -0.30
C ALA A 98 -3.66 17.97 -1.13
N LEU A 99 -3.62 18.32 -2.42
CA LEU A 99 -2.52 17.99 -3.32
C LEU A 99 -1.21 18.73 -2.95
N LEU A 100 -1.30 19.99 -2.53
CA LEU A 100 -0.14 20.78 -2.10
C LEU A 100 0.43 20.26 -0.78
N HIS A 101 -0.42 19.97 0.21
CA HIS A 101 0.01 19.36 1.46
C HIS A 101 0.62 17.97 1.24
N ASP A 102 0.07 17.17 0.33
CA ASP A 102 0.64 15.87 -0.05
C ASP A 102 2.06 16.02 -0.63
N ARG A 103 2.29 17.00 -1.51
CA ARG A 103 3.62 17.27 -2.09
C ARG A 103 4.63 17.73 -1.04
N HIS A 104 4.25 18.62 -0.14
CA HIS A 104 5.16 19.08 0.93
C HIS A 104 5.57 17.92 1.84
N ARG A 105 4.60 17.08 2.21
CA ARG A 105 4.84 15.86 2.98
C ARG A 105 5.76 14.89 2.24
N GLN A 106 5.48 14.65 0.96
CA GLN A 106 6.29 13.74 0.13
C GLN A 106 7.74 14.24 0.00
N ASN A 107 7.94 15.54 -0.21
CA ASN A 107 9.27 16.12 -0.23
C ASN A 107 9.98 15.95 1.11
N ALA A 108 9.29 16.13 2.24
CA ALA A 108 9.88 15.91 3.56
C ALA A 108 10.32 14.46 3.77
N LEU A 109 9.54 13.48 3.28
CA LEU A 109 9.91 12.06 3.33
C LEU A 109 11.18 11.78 2.51
N ILE A 110 11.24 12.25 1.27
CA ILE A 110 12.40 12.07 0.38
C ILE A 110 13.64 12.75 0.96
N LEU A 111 13.51 14.00 1.42
CA LEU A 111 14.62 14.79 1.96
C LEU A 111 15.09 14.32 3.33
N SER A 112 14.29 13.53 4.07
CA SER A 112 14.68 12.98 5.37
C SER A 112 15.90 12.04 5.27
N GLY A 113 16.14 11.46 4.10
CA GLY A 113 17.13 10.41 3.91
C GLY A 113 16.82 9.12 4.68
N GLN A 114 15.64 9.01 5.31
CA GLN A 114 15.21 7.84 6.08
C GLN A 114 14.42 6.83 5.24
N VAL A 115 13.92 7.25 4.07
CA VAL A 115 12.98 6.47 3.26
C VAL A 115 13.37 6.48 1.78
N ASP A 116 13.34 5.29 1.17
CA ASP A 116 13.24 5.11 -0.27
C ASP A 116 11.76 4.83 -0.60
N LEU A 117 11.14 5.65 -1.47
CA LEU A 117 9.70 5.61 -1.73
C LEU A 117 9.40 5.05 -3.13
N LEU A 118 8.48 4.09 -3.22
CA LEU A 118 7.88 3.60 -4.46
C LEU A 118 6.37 3.83 -4.41
N ARG A 119 5.78 4.23 -5.54
CA ARG A 119 4.32 4.39 -5.66
C ARG A 119 3.80 3.43 -6.70
N PHE A 120 2.71 2.75 -6.35
CA PHE A 120 2.03 1.81 -7.22
C PHE A 120 0.57 2.23 -7.35
N THR A 121 0.06 2.08 -8.56
CA THR A 121 -1.36 2.32 -8.84
C THR A 121 -2.12 1.00 -8.83
N SER A 122 -3.45 1.07 -8.86
CA SER A 122 -4.30 -0.09 -9.14
C SER A 122 -3.92 -0.89 -10.39
N ARG A 123 -3.31 -0.26 -11.40
CA ARG A 123 -2.87 -0.95 -12.62
C ARG A 123 -1.64 -1.82 -12.36
N ASP A 124 -0.74 -1.35 -11.49
CA ASP A 124 0.48 -2.07 -11.14
C ASP A 124 0.13 -3.30 -10.31
N VAL A 125 -0.76 -3.14 -9.31
CA VAL A 125 -1.28 -4.26 -8.49
C VAL A 125 -2.05 -5.29 -9.32
N ALA A 126 -2.75 -4.85 -10.38
CA ALA A 126 -3.43 -5.77 -11.30
C ALA A 126 -2.45 -6.54 -12.21
N THR A 127 -1.21 -6.06 -12.35
CA THR A 127 -0.21 -6.66 -13.23
C THR A 127 0.62 -7.66 -12.43
N ARG A 128 0.24 -8.94 -12.51
CA ARG A 128 0.88 -10.02 -11.74
C ARG A 128 2.41 -9.98 -11.82
N GLY A 129 3.05 -9.86 -10.66
CA GLY A 129 4.49 -9.89 -10.49
C GLY A 129 5.18 -8.53 -10.62
N ALA A 130 4.45 -7.47 -10.95
CA ALA A 130 5.03 -6.14 -11.13
C ALA A 130 5.56 -5.58 -9.80
N LEU A 131 4.72 -5.58 -8.75
CA LEU A 131 5.10 -5.13 -7.41
C LEU A 131 6.31 -5.92 -6.87
N PRO A 132 6.25 -7.25 -6.70
CA PRO A 132 7.35 -7.98 -6.07
C PRO A 132 8.67 -7.88 -6.87
N THR A 133 8.60 -7.70 -8.19
CA THR A 133 9.80 -7.47 -9.01
C THR A 133 10.41 -6.09 -8.76
N ALA A 134 9.59 -5.05 -8.68
CA ALA A 134 10.06 -3.70 -8.36
C ALA A 134 10.65 -3.64 -6.94
N ILE A 135 9.98 -4.25 -5.96
CA ILE A 135 10.46 -4.34 -4.57
C ILE A 135 11.81 -5.06 -4.50
N ARG A 136 11.96 -6.24 -5.11
CA ARG A 136 13.25 -6.95 -5.14
C ARG A 136 14.38 -6.11 -5.71
N ARG A 137 14.11 -5.40 -6.81
CA ARG A 137 15.12 -4.54 -7.44
C ARG A 137 15.53 -3.40 -6.51
N ALA A 138 14.60 -2.83 -5.75
CA ALA A 138 14.90 -1.80 -4.78
C ALA A 138 15.68 -2.37 -3.57
N LEU A 139 15.31 -3.55 -3.06
CA LEU A 139 15.98 -4.21 -1.95
C LEU A 139 17.41 -4.68 -2.27
N ALA A 140 17.74 -4.87 -3.56
CA ALA A 140 19.06 -5.31 -4.01
C ALA A 140 20.08 -4.16 -4.19
N ARG A 141 19.71 -2.92 -3.86
CA ARG A 141 20.59 -1.73 -3.96
C ARG A 141 21.29 -1.46 -2.63
#